data_AF-A0A075GDE2-F1
#
_entry.id   AF-A0A075GDE2-F1
#
_cell.length_a   1.000
_cell.length_b   1.000
_cell.length_c   1.000
_cell.angle_alpha   90.00
_cell.angle_beta   90.00
_cell.angle_gamma   90.00
#
_symmetry.space_group_name_H-M   'P 1'
#
loop_
_entity.id
_entity.type
_entity.pdbx_description
1 polymer ?
#
loop_
_entity_poly.entity_id
_entity_poly.type
_entity_poly.pdbx_seq_one_letter_code
_entity_poly.pdbx_strand_id
1 'polypeptide(L)' 'MKILRNSRGAKMIRSIELVDFLAHSNTKLEFDSGATVFVGDNGAGKSSIIDAIIFSLFGESRFGKKIRKD' A
#
# COMPACT_ATOMS: atom_id res chain seq x y z
N MET A 1 -4.51 -6.74 4.93
CA MET A 1 -3.98 -5.37 4.75
C MET A 1 -4.77 -4.38 5.59
N LYS A 2 -4.07 -3.45 6.26
CA LYS A 2 -4.67 -2.40 7.09
C LYS A 2 -4.07 -1.03 6.73
N ILE A 3 -4.91 -0.01 6.57
CA ILE A 3 -4.50 1.39 6.34
C ILE A 3 -5.04 2.27 7.47
N LEU A 4 -4.17 3.09 8.06
CA LEU A 4 -4.56 4.12 9.03
C LEU A 4 -4.53 5.51 8.35
N ARG A 5 -5.57 6.32 8.55
CA ARG A 5 -5.70 7.68 8.00
C ARG A 5 -5.84 8.72 9.12
N ASN A 6 -5.42 9.96 8.86
CA ASN A 6 -5.64 11.07 9.79
C ASN A 6 -7.13 11.49 9.85
N SER A 7 -7.62 11.80 11.05
CA SER A 7 -8.99 12.28 11.33
C SER A 7 -9.11 13.79 11.53
N ARG A 8 -8.00 14.54 11.72
CA ARG A 8 -7.98 16.02 11.78
C ARG A 8 -6.71 16.58 11.09
N GLY A 9 -6.89 17.44 10.07
CA GLY A 9 -5.82 17.96 9.19
C GLY A 9 -5.84 17.32 7.79
N ALA A 10 -4.81 17.58 6.97
CA ALA A 10 -4.71 17.03 5.61
C ALA A 10 -4.85 15.49 5.62
N LYS A 11 -5.70 14.95 4.74
CA LYS A 11 -5.98 13.51 4.64
C LYS A 11 -4.74 12.78 4.12
N MET A 12 -3.99 12.19 5.04
CA MET A 12 -2.77 11.42 4.74
C MET A 12 -2.87 10.00 5.31
N ILE A 13 -2.32 9.03 4.57
CA ILE A 13 -2.06 7.67 5.07
C ILE A 13 -0.93 7.75 6.09
N ARG A 14 -1.14 7.21 7.29
CA ARG A 14 -0.13 7.20 8.38
C ARG A 14 0.69 5.94 8.39
N SER A 15 0.07 4.81 8.09
CA SER A 15 0.76 3.53 8.04
C SER A 15 0.02 2.56 7.15
N ILE A 16 0.78 1.61 6.63
CA ILE A 16 0.24 0.39 6.02
C ILE A 16 0.88 -0.83 6.66
N GLU A 17 0.10 -1.90 6.70
CA GLU A 17 0.53 -3.22 7.12
C GLU A 17 0.14 -4.24 6.04
N LEU A 18 1.16 -4.88 5.47
CA LEU A 18 1.07 -5.90 4.45
C LEU A 18 1.45 -7.25 5.07
N VAL A 19 0.54 -8.21 4.99
CA VAL A 19 0.73 -9.58 5.47
C VAL A 19 0.39 -10.50 4.31
N ASP A 20 1.32 -11.39 3.97
CA ASP A 20 1.23 -12.34 2.85
C ASP A 20 0.78 -11.69 1.53
N PHE A 21 1.36 -10.53 1.20
CA PHE A 21 1.01 -9.74 0.01
C PHE A 21 2.19 -9.64 -0.97
N LEU A 22 2.10 -10.40 -2.07
CA LEU A 22 3.14 -10.46 -3.11
C LEU A 22 4.53 -10.74 -2.48
N ALA A 23 5.51 -9.86 -2.69
CA ALA A 23 6.86 -10.00 -2.13
C ALA A 23 6.96 -9.65 -0.62
N HIS A 24 5.87 -9.26 0.03
CA HIS A 24 5.84 -8.85 1.44
C HIS A 24 5.14 -9.89 2.30
N SER A 25 5.90 -10.73 3.00
CA SER A 25 5.36 -11.70 3.97
C SER A 25 4.81 -11.02 5.23
N ASN A 26 5.57 -10.07 5.78
CA ASN A 26 5.13 -9.20 6.87
C ASN A 26 5.89 -7.87 6.79
N THR A 27 5.22 -6.82 6.35
CA THR A 27 5.83 -5.49 6.17
C THR A 27 4.93 -4.43 6.77
N LYS A 28 5.50 -3.66 7.70
CA LYS A 28 4.88 -2.47 8.30
C LYS A 28 5.65 -1.23 7.87
N LEU A 29 4.94 -0.26 7.31
CA LEU A 29 5.52 1.02 6.88
C LEU A 29 4.75 2.16 7.53
N GLU A 30 5.49 3.12 8.08
CA GLU A 30 4.97 4.36 8.65
C GLU A 30 5.36 5.52 7.74
N PHE A 31 4.41 6.41 7.50
CA PHE A 31 4.57 7.56 6.62
C PHE A 31 4.53 8.84 7.45
N ASP A 32 5.51 9.70 7.19
CA ASP A 32 5.51 11.06 7.67
C ASP A 32 5.03 12.02 6.57
N SER A 33 4.79 13.27 6.95
CA SER A 33 4.49 14.36 6.04
C SER A 33 5.57 14.53 4.97
N GLY A 34 5.15 14.93 3.76
CA GLY A 34 6.05 15.14 2.63
C GLY A 34 6.13 13.95 1.68
N ALA A 35 7.23 13.86 0.93
CA ALA A 35 7.44 12.85 -0.10
C ALA A 35 8.10 11.59 0.48
N THR A 36 7.61 10.41 0.08
CA THR A 36 8.22 9.12 0.40
C THR A 36 8.79 8.51 -0.87
N VAL A 37 10.03 8.03 -0.81
CA VAL A 37 10.72 7.38 -1.95
C VAL A 37 11.02 5.93 -1.59
N PHE A 38 10.59 5.00 -2.43
CA PHE A 38 10.91 3.57 -2.31
C PHE A 38 12.06 3.21 -3.26
N VAL A 39 13.17 2.73 -2.73
CA VAL A 39 14.37 2.33 -3.48
C VAL A 39 14.71 0.86 -3.25
N GLY A 40 15.45 0.26 -4.18
CA GLY A 40 15.86 -1.15 -4.16
C GLY A 40 15.82 -1.78 -5.54
N ASP A 41 16.18 -3.06 -5.63
CA ASP A 41 16.31 -3.77 -6.90
C ASP A 41 14.97 -4.06 -7.59
N ASN A 42 15.03 -4.32 -8.90
CA ASN A 42 13.87 -4.82 -9.64
C ASN A 42 13.39 -6.13 -9.01
N GLY A 43 12.08 -6.24 -8.78
CA GLY A 43 11.49 -7.39 -8.08
C GLY A 43 11.45 -7.28 -6.55
N ALA A 44 12.09 -6.28 -5.92
CA ALA A 44 12.12 -6.13 -4.46
C ALA A 44 10.78 -5.73 -3.79
N GLY A 45 9.65 -5.72 -4.52
CA GLY A 45 8.33 -5.42 -3.96
C GLY A 45 7.92 -3.93 -3.95
N LYS A 46 8.75 -3.01 -4.44
CA LYS A 46 8.45 -1.55 -4.46
C LYS A 46 7.08 -1.23 -5.10
N SER A 47 6.84 -1.79 -6.29
CA SER A 47 5.56 -1.64 -7.00
C SER A 47 4.39 -2.31 -6.28
N SER A 48 4.65 -3.38 -5.53
CA SER A 48 3.64 -4.11 -4.74
C SER A 48 3.13 -3.28 -3.56
N ILE A 49 3.97 -2.44 -2.95
CA ILE A 49 3.52 -1.49 -1.92
C ILE A 49 2.48 -0.51 -2.49
N ILE A 50 2.72 0.00 -3.70
CA ILE A 50 1.80 0.92 -4.37
C ILE A 50 0.50 0.20 -4.77
N ASP A 51 0.58 -1.02 -5.31
CA ASP A 51 -0.59 -1.87 -5.59
C ASP A 51 -1.46 -2.07 -4.34
N ALA A 52 -0.83 -2.40 -3.22
CA ALA A 52 -1.48 -2.58 -1.94
C ALA A 52 -2.25 -1.31 -1.53
N ILE A 53 -1.60 -0.15 -1.58
CA ILE A 53 -2.26 1.12 -1.26
C ILE A 53 -3.48 1.34 -2.16
N ILE A 54 -3.33 1.22 -3.47
CA ILE A 54 -4.42 1.42 -4.44
C ILE A 54 -5.58 0.45 -4.16
N PHE A 55 -5.27 -0.84 -3.98
CA PHE A 55 -6.27 -1.87 -3.70
C PHE A 55 -7.04 -1.60 -2.40
N SER A 56 -6.36 -1.18 -1.34
CA SER A 56 -7.03 -0.86 -0.07
C SER A 56 -7.90 0.40 -0.13
N LEU A 57 -7.57 1.35 -1.01
CA LEU A 57 -8.35 2.58 -1.16
C LEU A 57 -9.56 2.39 -2.06
N PHE A 58 -9.45 1.59 -3.12
CA PHE A 58 -10.42 1.55 -4.22
C PHE A 58 -10.98 0.15 -4.55
N GLY A 59 -10.38 -0.92 -4.01
CA GLY A 59 -10.77 -2.30 -4.31
C GLY A 59 -10.31 -2.80 -5.69
N GLU A 60 -9.41 -2.07 -6.35
CA GLU A 60 -8.88 -2.37 -7.68
C GLU A 60 -7.36 -2.51 -7.65
N SER A 61 -6.80 -3.33 -8.53
CA SER A 61 -5.35 -3.36 -8.78
C SER A 61 -4.98 -2.34 -9.85
N ARG A 62 -3.69 -1.97 -9.98
CA ARG A 62 -3.21 -1.07 -11.05
C ARG A 62 -3.60 -1.50 -12.47
N PHE A 63 -3.95 -2.77 -12.66
CA PHE A 63 -4.31 -3.35 -13.96
C PHE A 63 -5.83 -3.40 -14.23
N GLY A 64 -6.66 -2.78 -13.39
CA GLY A 64 -8.11 -2.66 -13.61
C GLY A 64 -8.88 -3.99 -13.59
N LYS A 65 -8.23 -5.11 -13.24
CA LYS A 65 -8.94 -6.37 -12.99
C LYS A 65 -9.69 -6.26 -11.67
N LYS A 66 -11.02 -6.16 -11.77
CA LYS A 66 -11.94 -6.41 -10.67
C LYS A 66 -11.64 -7.82 -10.14
N ILE A 67 -11.09 -7.91 -8.93
CA ILE A 67 -10.94 -9.21 -8.26
C ILE A 67 -12.35 -9.77 -8.13
N ARG A 68 -12.60 -10.93 -8.75
CA ARG A 68 -13.88 -11.62 -8.55
C ARG A 68 -13.97 -11.93 -7.06
N LYS A 69 -15.01 -11.42 -6.42
CA LYS A 69 -15.45 -11.95 -5.12
C LYS A 69 -16.25 -13.18 -5.46
N ASP A 70 -15.60 -14.32 -5.38
CA ASP A 70 -16.24 -15.61 -5.20
C ASP A 70 -16.91 -15.63 -3.82
#